data_AF-A0A2H9MBC0-F1
#
_entry.id   AF-A0A2H9MBC0-F1
#
_cell.length_a   1.000
_cell.length_b   1.000
_cell.length_c   1.000
_cell.angle_alpha   90.00
_cell.angle_beta   90.00
_cell.angle_gamma   90.00
#
_symmetry.space_group_name_H-M   'P 1'
#
loop_
_entity.id
_entity.type
_entity.pdbx_description
1 polymer ?
#
loop_
_entity_poly.entity_id
_entity_poly.type
_entity_poly.pdbx_seq_one_letter_code
_entity_poly.pdbx_strand_id
1 'polypeptide(L)'
;AFDPVNPNVVYGITYSHLFKSEDNGDNWTRPTLRYFFDLWSMAVDPTNPQKIYLGCSDGILESDDGGKNFKNMSNPTPSPNANFSAYVFVDSNGSVYSILCGIPLKMTENGNWLPLNDTFLEGGPDWKVIDGVFYVDVKTVKSDTAVVEITKDRITFYRLSYMGP
;
A
#
# COMPACT_ATOMS: atom_id res chain seq x y z
N ALA A 1 -6.95 7.23 -4.26
CA ALA A 1 -5.89 7.02 -5.29
C ALA A 1 -6.40 7.57 -6.61
N PHE A 2 -5.51 7.99 -7.49
CA PHE A 2 -5.85 8.43 -8.85
C PHE A 2 -5.43 7.34 -9.84
N ASP A 3 -6.16 7.21 -10.94
CA ASP A 3 -5.67 6.46 -12.09
C ASP A 3 -4.52 7.27 -12.74
N PRO A 4 -3.32 6.68 -12.86
CA PRO A 4 -2.13 7.36 -13.34
C PRO A 4 -2.12 7.62 -14.85
N VAL A 5 -3.01 6.95 -15.60
CA VAL A 5 -3.17 7.12 -17.06
C VAL A 5 -4.36 8.03 -17.37
N ASN A 6 -5.43 7.95 -16.60
CA ASN A 6 -6.61 8.78 -16.76
C ASN A 6 -6.90 9.61 -15.49
N PRO A 7 -6.48 10.89 -15.43
CA PRO A 7 -6.64 11.70 -14.21
C PRO A 7 -8.10 11.96 -13.81
N ASN A 8 -9.08 11.72 -14.70
CA ASN A 8 -10.50 11.80 -14.34
C ASN A 8 -10.97 10.59 -13.53
N VAL A 9 -10.24 9.47 -13.58
CA VAL A 9 -10.60 8.28 -12.81
C VAL A 9 -9.95 8.35 -11.43
N VAL A 10 -10.79 8.35 -10.40
CA VAL A 10 -10.35 8.41 -9.01
C VAL A 10 -11.02 7.33 -8.18
N TYR A 11 -10.28 6.84 -7.19
CA TYR A 11 -10.72 5.78 -6.29
C TYR A 11 -10.69 6.27 -4.86
N GLY A 12 -11.71 5.91 -4.09
CA GLY A 12 -11.86 6.19 -2.68
C GLY A 12 -12.16 4.90 -1.92
N ILE A 13 -11.61 4.76 -0.72
CA ILE A 13 -11.92 3.65 0.16
C ILE A 13 -12.58 4.19 1.43
N THR A 14 -13.52 3.41 1.95
CA THR A 14 -14.03 3.52 3.31
C THR A 14 -13.54 2.31 4.09
N TYR A 15 -13.94 2.19 5.36
CA TYR A 15 -13.59 1.06 6.20
C TYR A 15 -13.92 -0.32 5.59
N SER A 16 -14.92 -0.41 4.71
CA SER A 16 -15.38 -1.70 4.17
C SER A 16 -15.75 -1.71 2.69
N HIS A 17 -15.59 -0.60 1.98
CA HIS A 17 -16.00 -0.46 0.59
C HIS A 17 -15.01 0.33 -0.26
N LEU A 18 -14.86 -0.11 -1.51
CA LEU A 18 -14.21 0.62 -2.59
C LEU A 18 -15.24 1.41 -3.40
N PHE A 19 -14.90 2.65 -3.71
CA PHE A 19 -15.64 3.53 -4.60
C PHE A 19 -14.73 3.98 -5.75
N LYS A 20 -15.34 4.17 -6.92
CA LYS A 20 -14.70 4.67 -8.14
C LYS A 20 -15.53 5.79 -8.73
N SER A 21 -14.89 6.88 -9.11
CA SER A 21 -15.44 7.91 -9.99
C SER A 21 -14.66 7.91 -11.29
N GLU A 22 -15.35 8.20 -12.40
CA GLU A 22 -14.75 8.32 -13.74
C GLU A 22 -14.81 9.77 -14.25
N ASP A 23 -15.23 10.70 -13.40
CA ASP A 23 -15.52 12.10 -13.66
C ASP A 23 -14.94 13.02 -12.57
N ASN A 24 -13.68 12.75 -12.19
CA ASN A 24 -12.88 13.57 -11.28
C ASN A 24 -13.51 13.77 -9.88
N GLY A 25 -14.30 12.80 -9.42
CA GLY A 25 -14.92 12.80 -8.10
C GLY A 25 -16.34 13.38 -8.06
N ASP A 26 -16.93 13.75 -9.20
CA ASP A 26 -18.28 14.30 -9.27
C ASP A 26 -19.34 13.22 -8.98
N ASN A 27 -19.19 12.02 -9.54
CA ASN A 27 -20.08 10.88 -9.30
C ASN A 27 -19.30 9.62 -8.91
N TRP A 28 -19.79 8.95 -7.86
CA TRP A 28 -19.15 7.76 -7.30
C TRP A 28 -20.01 6.52 -7.48
N THR A 29 -19.38 5.43 -7.91
CA THR A 29 -19.98 4.11 -8.05
C THR A 29 -19.20 3.08 -7.24
N ARG A 30 -19.84 1.96 -6.94
CA ARG A 30 -19.16 0.80 -6.34
C ARG A 30 -18.81 -0.17 -7.47
N PRO A 31 -17.53 -0.32 -7.84
CA PRO A 31 -17.14 -1.24 -8.92
C PRO A 31 -17.38 -2.70 -8.54
N THR A 32 -17.50 -2.98 -7.24
CA THR A 32 -17.79 -4.32 -6.69
C THR A 32 -18.77 -4.25 -5.53
N LEU A 33 -19.55 -5.32 -5.37
CA LEU A 33 -20.42 -5.51 -4.19
C LEU A 33 -19.69 -6.21 -3.04
N ARG A 34 -18.42 -6.62 -3.25
CA ARG A 34 -17.59 -7.23 -2.21
C ARG A 34 -17.52 -6.33 -0.98
N TYR A 35 -17.73 -6.95 0.18
CA TYR A 35 -17.42 -6.36 1.47
C TYR A 35 -15.96 -6.67 1.82
N PHE A 36 -15.26 -5.68 2.36
CA PHE A 36 -13.88 -5.82 2.82
C PHE A 36 -13.81 -5.65 4.33
N PHE A 37 -12.98 -6.47 4.99
CA PHE A 37 -12.73 -6.35 6.42
C PHE A 37 -11.60 -5.34 6.65
N ASP A 38 -11.96 -4.17 7.17
CA ASP A 38 -11.05 -3.10 7.59
C ASP A 38 -10.05 -2.69 6.48
N LEU A 39 -10.54 -1.99 5.45
CA LEU A 39 -9.66 -1.44 4.41
C LEU A 39 -8.82 -0.29 4.97
N TRP A 40 -7.50 -0.47 4.95
CA TRP A 40 -6.53 0.47 5.48
C TRP A 40 -5.82 1.26 4.38
N SER A 41 -5.57 0.63 3.22
CA SER A 41 -4.76 1.23 2.16
C SER A 41 -5.16 0.75 0.77
N MET A 42 -4.80 1.55 -0.22
CA MET A 42 -5.02 1.24 -1.63
C MET A 42 -3.90 1.84 -2.49
N ALA A 43 -3.47 1.08 -3.50
CA ALA A 43 -2.56 1.55 -4.53
C ALA A 43 -3.06 1.13 -5.91
N VAL A 44 -2.84 1.98 -6.91
CA VAL A 44 -3.12 1.69 -8.33
C VAL A 44 -1.78 1.60 -9.03
N ASP A 45 -1.58 0.55 -9.83
CA ASP A 45 -0.31 0.35 -10.53
C ASP A 45 -0.12 1.42 -11.63
N PRO A 46 0.99 2.20 -11.59
CA PRO A 46 1.29 3.23 -12.58
C PRO A 46 1.53 2.71 -13.98
N THR A 47 1.89 1.44 -14.13
CA THR A 47 2.15 0.79 -15.42
C THR A 47 0.90 0.10 -15.98
N ASN A 48 -0.07 -0.21 -15.12
CA ASN A 48 -1.34 -0.83 -15.52
C ASN A 48 -2.48 -0.45 -14.56
N PRO A 49 -3.30 0.58 -14.87
CA PRO A 49 -4.36 1.04 -13.98
C PRO A 49 -5.49 0.04 -13.69
N GLN A 50 -5.57 -1.08 -14.43
CA GLN A 50 -6.48 -2.17 -14.10
C GLN A 50 -6.02 -2.94 -12.87
N LYS A 51 -4.72 -2.88 -12.55
CA LYS A 51 -4.14 -3.46 -11.35
C LYS A 51 -4.33 -2.55 -10.15
N ILE A 52 -5.13 -3.02 -9.20
CA ILE A 52 -5.42 -2.32 -7.95
C ILE A 52 -5.07 -3.24 -6.79
N TYR A 53 -4.34 -2.69 -5.83
CA TYR A 53 -3.97 -3.37 -4.60
C TYR A 53 -4.72 -2.75 -3.42
N LEU A 54 -5.24 -3.60 -2.54
CA LEU A 54 -5.87 -3.20 -1.29
C LEU A 54 -5.16 -3.86 -0.12
N GLY A 55 -4.87 -3.09 0.92
CA GLY A 55 -4.45 -3.60 2.21
C GLY A 55 -5.61 -3.57 3.20
N CYS A 56 -5.95 -4.72 3.76
CA CYS A 56 -7.09 -4.90 4.65
C CYS A 56 -6.79 -5.98 5.70
N SER A 57 -7.67 -6.17 6.70
CA SER A 57 -7.49 -7.18 7.76
C SER A 57 -7.37 -8.63 7.24
N ASP A 58 -7.92 -8.93 6.05
CA ASP A 58 -7.74 -10.21 5.35
C ASP A 58 -6.37 -10.34 4.66
N GLY A 59 -5.53 -9.29 4.74
CA GLY A 59 -4.25 -9.16 4.07
C GLY A 59 -4.28 -8.29 2.83
N ILE A 60 -3.51 -8.66 1.82
CA ILE A 60 -3.33 -7.91 0.58
C ILE A 60 -4.19 -8.55 -0.50
N LEU A 61 -5.03 -7.74 -1.13
CA LEU A 61 -5.87 -8.15 -2.25
C LEU A 61 -5.39 -7.49 -3.53
N GLU A 62 -5.45 -8.22 -4.64
CA GLU A 62 -5.16 -7.70 -5.98
C GLU A 62 -6.40 -7.83 -6.87
N SER A 63 -6.67 -6.80 -7.65
CA SER A 63 -7.61 -6.81 -8.78
C SER A 63 -6.81 -6.64 -10.06
N ASP A 64 -7.21 -7.33 -11.13
CA ASP A 64 -6.67 -7.17 -12.49
C ASP A 64 -7.70 -6.53 -13.44
N ASP A 65 -8.83 -6.02 -12.92
CA ASP A 65 -9.98 -5.55 -13.70
C ASP A 65 -10.57 -4.22 -13.20
N GLY A 66 -9.72 -3.37 -12.61
CA GLY A 66 -10.10 -2.04 -12.16
C GLY A 66 -11.00 -2.04 -10.92
N GLY A 67 -10.84 -3.04 -10.06
CA GLY A 67 -11.52 -3.15 -8.77
C GLY A 67 -12.89 -3.82 -8.82
N LYS A 68 -13.22 -4.55 -9.88
CA LYS A 68 -14.49 -5.30 -9.98
C LYS A 68 -14.39 -6.64 -9.25
N ASN A 69 -13.26 -7.32 -9.38
CA ASN A 69 -12.95 -8.58 -8.71
C ASN A 69 -11.59 -8.51 -8.00
N PHE A 70 -11.45 -9.27 -6.91
CA PHE A 70 -10.23 -9.29 -6.09
C PHE A 70 -9.83 -10.72 -5.70
N LYS A 71 -8.54 -11.03 -5.82
CA LYS A 71 -7.92 -12.28 -5.32
C LYS A 71 -7.01 -11.97 -4.12
N ASN A 72 -6.89 -12.92 -3.20
CA ASN A 72 -6.04 -12.77 -2.03
C ASN A 72 -4.59 -13.12 -2.40
N MET A 73 -3.67 -12.21 -2.08
CA MET A 73 -2.23 -12.31 -2.36
C MET A 73 -1.39 -12.58 -1.10
N SER A 74 -2.02 -12.76 0.07
CA SER A 74 -1.33 -12.93 1.36
C SER A 74 -0.79 -14.35 1.61
N ASN A 75 -0.73 -15.21 0.60
CA ASN A 75 -0.21 -16.57 0.78
C ASN A 75 0.86 -16.91 -0.26
N PRO A 76 2.07 -17.35 0.14
CA PRO A 76 2.56 -17.52 1.50
C PRO A 76 3.15 -16.19 2.03
N THR A 77 2.42 -15.47 2.88
CA THR A 77 3.07 -14.49 3.77
C THR A 77 3.64 -15.24 4.98
N PRO A 78 4.71 -14.74 5.61
CA PRO A 78 5.37 -15.41 6.74
C PRO A 78 4.48 -15.58 8.00
N SER A 79 3.30 -14.98 8.02
CA SER A 79 2.30 -15.15 9.09
C SER A 79 0.97 -15.41 8.41
N PRO A 80 0.35 -16.59 8.54
CA PRO A 80 -0.97 -16.87 7.96
C PRO A 80 -2.14 -16.55 8.91
N ASN A 81 -1.88 -16.13 10.16
CA ASN A 81 -2.89 -16.02 11.23
C ASN A 81 -2.96 -14.66 11.95
N ALA A 82 -2.23 -13.63 11.52
CA ALA A 82 -2.38 -12.30 12.15
C ALA A 82 -3.61 -11.59 11.55
N ASN A 83 -4.34 -10.83 12.36
CA ASN A 83 -5.23 -9.81 11.81
C ASN A 83 -4.33 -8.77 11.14
N PHE A 84 -4.32 -8.72 9.81
CA PHE A 84 -3.30 -7.99 9.08
C PHE A 84 -3.73 -6.55 8.83
N SER A 85 -3.28 -5.58 9.61
CA SER A 85 -3.25 -4.20 9.09
C SER A 85 -2.12 -4.11 8.07
N ALA A 86 -2.46 -4.17 6.79
CA ALA A 86 -1.51 -4.07 5.69
C ALA A 86 -1.57 -2.68 5.03
N TYR A 87 -0.41 -2.04 4.90
CA TYR A 87 -0.24 -0.86 4.04
C TYR A 87 0.40 -1.31 2.74
N VAL A 88 -0.27 -1.09 1.60
CA VAL A 88 0.24 -1.47 0.28
C VAL A 88 0.65 -0.25 -0.55
N PHE A 89 1.74 -0.41 -1.30
CA PHE A 89 2.33 0.62 -2.15
C PHE A 89 2.81 0.01 -3.47
N VAL A 90 2.80 0.82 -4.53
CA VAL A 90 3.35 0.42 -5.84
C VAL A 90 4.27 1.53 -6.32
N ASP A 91 5.48 1.18 -6.77
CA ASP A 91 6.43 2.14 -7.34
C ASP A 91 6.13 2.43 -8.81
N SER A 92 6.87 3.38 -9.40
CA SER A 92 6.71 3.77 -10.81
C SER A 92 6.97 2.65 -11.83
N ASN A 93 7.59 1.55 -11.41
CA ASN A 93 7.88 0.38 -12.25
C ASN A 93 6.86 -0.76 -12.04
N GLY A 94 5.84 -0.57 -11.20
CA GLY A 94 4.87 -1.60 -10.87
C GLY A 94 5.35 -2.60 -9.80
N SER A 95 6.49 -2.36 -9.14
CA SER A 95 6.90 -3.18 -8.01
C SER A 95 5.99 -2.91 -6.81
N VAL A 96 5.50 -3.98 -6.18
CA VAL A 96 4.55 -3.90 -5.07
C VAL A 96 5.26 -4.12 -3.73
N TYR A 97 4.94 -3.27 -2.76
CA TYR A 97 5.49 -3.26 -1.43
C TYR A 97 4.38 -3.30 -0.40
N SER A 98 4.66 -3.86 0.77
CA SER A 98 3.73 -3.84 1.88
C SER A 98 4.42 -3.64 3.22
N ILE A 99 3.75 -3.02 4.18
CA ILE A 99 4.09 -3.11 5.60
C ILE A 99 3.06 -3.99 6.26
N LEU A 100 3.52 -5.13 6.79
CA LEU A 100 2.69 -6.12 7.47
C LEU A 100 3.17 -6.24 8.92
N CYS A 101 2.37 -5.76 9.88
CA CYS A 101 2.74 -5.78 11.30
C CYS A 101 4.13 -5.16 11.58
N GLY A 102 4.48 -4.07 10.89
CA GLY A 102 5.79 -3.41 11.02
C GLY A 102 6.92 -4.06 10.22
N ILE A 103 6.67 -5.17 9.51
CA ILE A 103 7.64 -5.83 8.65
C ILE A 103 7.48 -5.29 7.21
N PRO A 104 8.49 -4.61 6.65
CA PRO A 104 8.48 -4.20 5.26
C PRO A 104 8.73 -5.41 4.34
N LEU A 105 7.88 -5.59 3.34
CA LEU A 105 7.88 -6.70 2.39
C LEU A 105 7.90 -6.18 0.95
N LYS A 106 8.56 -6.92 0.05
CA LYS A 106 8.45 -6.74 -1.41
C LYS A 106 7.83 -7.98 -2.03
N MET A 107 6.91 -7.77 -2.97
CA MET A 107 6.35 -8.85 -3.78
C MET A 107 7.35 -9.26 -4.87
N THR A 108 7.57 -10.56 -5.00
CA THR A 108 8.38 -11.16 -6.08
C THR A 108 7.56 -11.30 -7.36
N GLU A 109 8.22 -11.48 -8.50
CA GLU A 109 7.57 -11.75 -9.78
C GLU A 109 6.61 -12.95 -9.75
N ASN A 110 6.89 -13.93 -8.88
CA ASN A 110 6.07 -15.12 -8.69
C ASN A 110 4.93 -14.93 -7.67
N GLY A 111 4.70 -13.70 -7.18
CA GLY A 111 3.63 -13.37 -6.25
C GLY A 111 3.90 -13.68 -4.77
N ASN A 112 5.11 -14.16 -4.42
CA ASN A 112 5.50 -14.39 -3.03
C ASN A 112 5.98 -13.10 -2.36
N TRP A 113 5.81 -13.00 -1.04
CA TRP A 113 6.29 -11.86 -0.24
C TRP A 113 7.60 -12.19 0.45
N LEU A 114 8.62 -11.35 0.24
CA LEU A 114 9.91 -11.47 0.92
C LEU A 114 10.15 -10.24 1.81
N PRO A 115 10.68 -10.43 3.04
CA PRO A 115 11.16 -9.31 3.84
C PRO A 115 12.18 -8.47 3.09
N LEU A 116 12.06 -7.16 3.21
CA LEU A 116 13.13 -6.24 2.89
C LEU A 116 14.15 -6.34 4.04
N ASN A 117 15.24 -7.08 3.83
CA ASN A 117 16.34 -7.17 4.80
C ASN A 117 17.00 -5.79 5.01
N ASP A 118 17.62 -5.57 6.19
CA ASP A 118 18.29 -4.32 6.57
C ASP A 118 19.32 -3.79 5.55
N THR A 119 19.90 -4.67 4.71
CA THR A 119 20.80 -4.28 3.61
C THR A 119 20.15 -3.51 2.47
N PHE A 120 18.82 -3.51 2.34
CA PHE A 120 18.10 -2.59 1.44
C PHE A 120 17.89 -1.20 2.07
N LEU A 121 18.09 -1.07 3.38
CA LEU A 121 17.96 0.18 4.14
C LEU A 121 19.32 0.86 4.36
N GLU A 122 20.42 0.11 4.34
CA GLU A 122 21.79 0.64 4.37
C GLU A 122 22.48 0.50 3.01
N GLY A 123 22.24 1.43 2.09
CA GLY A 123 22.93 1.40 0.79
C GLY A 123 22.46 2.33 -0.33
N GLY A 124 21.54 3.27 -0.09
CA GLY A 124 21.24 4.30 -1.10
C GLY A 124 22.37 5.34 -1.20
N PRO A 125 22.82 5.74 -2.40
CA PRO A 125 23.83 6.79 -2.53
C PRO A 125 23.18 8.11 -2.12
N ASP A 126 23.77 8.78 -1.12
CA ASP A 126 23.45 10.14 -0.70
C ASP A 126 22.00 10.41 -0.26
N TRP A 127 21.76 10.13 1.01
CA TRP A 127 20.56 10.51 1.75
C TRP A 127 20.50 12.03 1.91
N LYS A 128 19.55 12.67 1.24
CA LYS A 128 19.07 14.01 1.55
C LYS A 128 17.57 13.98 1.82
N VAL A 129 17.20 14.51 2.98
CA VAL A 129 15.84 14.89 3.34
C VAL A 129 15.41 16.01 2.39
N ILE A 130 14.28 15.86 1.72
CA ILE A 130 13.66 16.92 0.91
C ILE A 130 12.15 16.90 1.21
N ASP A 131 11.59 18.08 1.42
CA ASP A 131 10.20 18.35 1.82
C ASP A 131 9.14 17.57 1.02
N GLY A 132 8.24 16.90 1.76
CA GLY A 132 7.06 16.22 1.21
C GLY A 132 6.65 14.96 1.96
N VAL A 133 6.56 15.00 3.30
CA VAL A 133 6.18 13.84 4.12
C VAL A 133 4.67 13.67 4.13
N PHE A 134 4.16 12.56 3.58
CA PHE A 134 2.82 12.07 3.89
C PHE A 134 2.88 11.29 5.20
N TYR A 135 2.31 11.86 6.27
CA TYR A 135 2.18 11.17 7.54
C TYR A 135 1.05 10.14 7.45
N VAL A 136 1.36 8.86 7.67
CA VAL A 136 0.35 7.89 8.09
C VAL A 136 0.40 7.82 9.61
N ASP A 137 -0.49 8.59 10.25
CA ASP A 137 -0.65 8.61 11.71
C ASP A 137 -1.40 7.34 12.14
N VAL A 138 -0.73 6.44 12.87
CA VAL A 138 -1.38 5.36 13.62
C VAL A 138 -1.13 5.60 15.11
N LYS A 139 -2.06 6.30 15.75
CA LYS A 139 -2.18 6.46 17.21
C LYS A 139 -2.69 5.15 17.84
N THR A 140 -2.23 4.62 19.00
CA THR A 140 -1.28 5.05 20.04
C THR A 140 -0.87 3.86 20.94
N VAL A 141 0.26 4.02 21.64
CA VAL A 141 0.77 3.36 22.88
C VAL A 141 1.56 2.06 22.73
N LYS A 142 2.89 2.24 22.81
CA LYS A 142 4.01 1.29 22.96
C LYS A 142 4.41 0.54 21.68
N SER A 143 5.52 1.05 21.13
CA SER A 143 6.42 0.51 20.09
C SER A 143 5.88 0.41 18.66
N ASP A 144 6.72 0.83 17.72
CA ASP A 144 6.68 0.55 16.27
C ASP A 144 6.04 1.60 15.34
N THR A 145 6.61 2.80 15.34
CA THR A 145 6.41 3.77 14.24
C THR A 145 7.41 3.51 13.11
N ALA A 146 6.90 3.19 11.92
CA ALA A 146 7.62 3.32 10.66
C ALA A 146 7.02 4.51 9.89
N VAL A 147 7.84 5.49 9.49
CA VAL A 147 7.41 6.54 8.57
C VAL A 147 7.67 6.05 7.15
N VAL A 148 6.77 6.31 6.22
CA VAL A 148 6.97 6.00 4.79
C VAL A 148 6.90 7.30 4.01
N GLU A 149 8.01 7.71 3.40
CA GLU A 149 8.00 8.75 2.38
C GLU A 149 7.83 8.09 1.02
N ILE A 150 6.89 8.60 0.23
CA ILE A 150 6.62 8.12 -1.11
C ILE A 150 6.71 9.31 -2.04
N THR A 151 7.71 9.26 -2.90
CA THR A 151 7.85 10.16 -4.05
C THR A 151 7.52 9.37 -5.31
N LYS A 152 7.38 10.05 -6.45
CA LYS A 152 7.12 9.36 -7.73
C LYS A 152 8.22 8.35 -8.09
N ASP A 153 9.44 8.55 -7.55
CA ASP A 153 10.65 7.80 -7.94
C ASP A 153 11.20 6.92 -6.80
N ARG A 154 10.68 7.05 -5.56
CA ARG A 154 11.27 6.42 -4.37
C ARG A 154 10.22 6.18 -3.30
N ILE A 155 10.22 4.98 -2.72
CA ILE A 155 9.58 4.67 -1.45
C ILE A 155 10.69 4.54 -0.40
N THR A 156 10.61 5.30 0.68
CA THR A 156 11.59 5.32 1.77
C THR A 156 10.91 5.00 3.08
N PHE A 157 11.40 3.96 3.75
CA PHE A 157 10.95 3.57 5.07
C PHE A 157 11.90 4.15 6.11
N TYR A 158 11.39 4.93 7.06
CA TYR A 158 12.14 5.38 8.22
C TYR A 158 11.71 4.59 9.43
N ARG A 159 12.68 4.07 10.16
CA ARG A 159 12.48 3.59 11.53
C ARG A 159 12.74 4.75 12.48
N LEU A 160 11.71 5.23 13.17
CA LEU A 160 11.90 6.25 14.20
C LEU A 160 12.43 5.58 15.48
N SER A 161 13.75 5.64 15.67
CA SER A 161 14.37 5.31 16.94
C SER A 161 14.01 6.40 17.96
N TYR A 162 13.29 6.07 19.03
CA TYR A 162 13.11 6.99 20.15
C TYR A 162 14.47 7.18 20.84
N MET A 163 15.17 8.26 20.52
CA MET A 163 16.23 8.77 21.39
C MET A 163 15.56 9.59 22.49
N GLY A 164 15.12 8.89 23.54
CA GLY A 164 14.72 9.55 24.78
C GLY A 164 15.89 10.33 25.40
N PRO A 165 15.60 11.31 26.28
CA PRO A 165 16.63 12.12 26.93
C PRO A 165 17.62 11.30 27.75
#